data_AF-A0A7X9GJ14-F1
#
_entry.id   AF-A0A7X9GJ14-F1
#
_cell.length_a   1.000
_cell.length_b   1.000
_cell.length_c   1.000
_cell.angle_alpha   90.00
_cell.angle_beta   90.00
_cell.angle_gamma   90.00
#
_symmetry.space_group_name_H-M   'P 1'
#
loop_
_entity.id
_entity.type
_entity.pdbx_description
1 polymer ?
#
loop_
_entity_poly.entity_id
_entity_poly.type
_entity_poly.pdbx_seq_one_letter_code
_entity_poly.pdbx_strand_id
1 'polypeptide(L)' 'MATDKFEHATFYLTKDQVENIKKLAKENQISRSALVRMIIREYLARQDGDKKLG' A
#
# COMPACT_ATOMS: atom_id res chain seq x y z
N MET A 1 -7.52 25.56 -10.20
CA MET A 1 -7.72 24.18 -9.73
C MET A 1 -6.72 23.97 -8.61
N ALA A 2 -7.18 23.89 -7.36
CA ALA A 2 -6.29 23.57 -6.26
C ALA A 2 -5.66 22.22 -6.59
N THR A 3 -4.35 22.19 -6.81
CA THR A 3 -3.62 20.93 -6.80
C THR A 3 -3.77 20.39 -5.39
N ASP A 4 -4.66 19.42 -5.20
CA ASP A 4 -4.71 18.64 -3.97
C ASP A 4 -3.28 18.19 -3.69
N LYS A 5 -2.70 18.72 -2.62
CA LYS A 5 -1.37 18.32 -2.17
C LYS A 5 -1.53 16.87 -1.76
N PHE A 6 -1.16 15.95 -2.65
CA PHE A 6 -1.14 14.53 -2.32
C PHE A 6 -0.25 14.37 -1.10
N GLU A 7 -0.85 14.06 0.05
CA GLU A 7 -0.08 13.79 1.25
C GLU A 7 0.76 12.54 1.02
N HIS A 8 2.07 12.73 1.08
CA HIS A 8 3.03 11.64 0.96
C HIS A 8 3.38 11.14 2.36
N ALA A 9 3.08 9.87 2.64
CA ALA A 9 3.55 9.18 3.83
C ALA A 9 4.84 8.42 3.54
N THR A 10 5.80 8.49 4.46
CA THR A 10 7.04 7.70 4.41
C THR A 10 6.89 6.49 5.33
N PHE A 11 7.16 5.30 4.78
CA PHE A 11 7.15 4.04 5.53
C PHE A 11 8.56 3.47 5.59
N TYR A 12 8.97 3.04 6.79
CA TYR A 12 10.20 2.31 6.99
C TYR A 12 9.90 0.82 6.94
N LEU A 13 10.56 0.11 6.04
CA LEU A 13 10.41 -1.32 5.82
C LEU A 13 11.79 -1.97 5.86
N THR A 14 11.84 -3.27 6.13
CA THR A 14 13.09 -4.01 6.02
C THR A 14 13.54 -4.05 4.55
N LYS A 15 14.84 -4.25 4.33
CA LYS A 15 15.40 -4.36 2.98
C LYS A 15 14.68 -5.43 2.15
N ASP A 16 14.45 -6.59 2.74
CA ASP A 16 13.80 -7.72 2.06
C ASP A 16 12.34 -7.39 1.69
N GLN A 17 11.61 -6.70 2.56
CA GLN A 17 10.26 -6.22 2.24
C GLN A 17 10.26 -5.26 1.05
N VAL A 18 11.22 -4.32 1.00
CA VAL A 18 11.35 -3.39 -0.12
C VAL A 18 11.66 -4.10 -1.43
N GLU A 19 12.57 -5.08 -1.42
CA GLU A 19 12.92 -5.84 -2.62
C GLU A 19 11.75 -6.71 -3.10
N ASN A 20 11.01 -7.34 -2.18
CA ASN A 20 9.80 -8.08 -2.54
C ASN A 20 8.73 -7.19 -3.17
N ILE A 21 8.49 -5.99 -2.63
CA ILE A 21 7.54 -5.02 -3.21
C ILE A 21 8.01 -4.58 -4.61
N LYS A 22 9.31 -4.30 -4.79
CA LYS A 22 9.87 -3.94 -6.10
C LYS A 22 9.65 -5.05 -7.13
N LYS A 23 9.95 -6.29 -6.76
CA LYS A 23 9.81 -7.45 -7.63
C LYS A 23 8.34 -7.65 -8.04
N LEU A 24 7.43 -7.69 -7.06
CA LEU A 24 6.00 -7.87 -7.30
C LEU A 24 5.42 -6.74 -8.15
N ALA A 25 5.79 -5.49 -7.88
CA ALA A 25 5.33 -4.35 -8.67
C ALA A 25 5.78 -4.46 -10.14
N LYS A 26 7.03 -4.90 -10.36
CA LYS A 26 7.58 -5.12 -11.71
C LYS A 26 6.87 -6.25 -12.44
N GLU A 27 6.68 -7.39 -11.79
CA GLU A 27 6.00 -8.57 -12.35
C GLU A 27 4.55 -8.24 -12.77
N ASN A 28 3.86 -7.43 -11.96
CA ASN A 28 2.48 -7.01 -12.21
C ASN A 28 2.37 -5.73 -13.06
N GLN A 29 3.49 -5.17 -13.53
CA GLN A 29 3.53 -3.93 -14.34
C GLN A 29 2.81 -2.74 -13.69
N ILE A 30 2.91 -2.60 -12.37
CA ILE A 30 2.32 -1.49 -11.60
C ILE A 30 3.39 -0.68 -10.87
N SER A 31 3.05 0.55 -10.47
CA SER A 31 3.95 1.34 -9.63
C SER A 31 4.02 0.80 -8.21
N ARG A 32 5.20 0.93 -7.57
CA ARG A 32 5.41 0.57 -6.15
C ARG A 32 4.38 1.24 -5.23
N SER A 33 4.12 2.53 -5.44
CA SER A 33 3.14 3.28 -4.64
C SER A 33 1.71 2.80 -4.87
N ALA A 34 1.35 2.35 -6.07
CA ALA A 34 0.05 1.74 -6.32
C ALA A 34 -0.08 0.40 -5.58
N LEU A 35 0.94 -0.45 -5.64
CA LEU A 35 0.96 -1.72 -4.91
C LEU A 35 0.82 -1.50 -3.40
N VAL A 36 1.61 -0.59 -2.82
CA VAL A 36 1.53 -0.26 -1.38
C VAL A 36 0.13 0.27 -1.02
N ARG A 37 -0.47 1.13 -1.84
CA ARG A 37 -1.85 1.60 -1.62
C ARG A 37 -2.87 0.45 -1.65
N MET A 38 -2.72 -0.50 -2.56
CA MET A 38 -3.61 -1.67 -2.62
C MET A 38 -3.47 -2.53 -1.36
N ILE A 39 -2.24 -2.78 -0.91
CA ILE A 39 -1.97 -3.54 0.33
C ILE A 39 -2.59 -2.85 1.55
N ILE A 40 -2.42 -1.54 1.69
CA ILE A 40 -3.00 -0.76 2.79
C ILE A 40 -4.52 -0.82 2.77
N ARG A 41 -5.15 -0.63 1.60
CA ARG A 41 -6.61 -0.70 1.47
C ARG A 41 -7.16 -2.06 1.87
N GLU A 42 -6.53 -3.13 1.39
CA GLU A 42 -6.91 -4.51 1.71
C GLU A 42 -6.76 -4.80 3.21
N TYR A 43 -5.67 -4.35 3.82
CA TYR A 43 -5.42 -4.51 5.25
C TYR A 43 -6.50 -3.81 6.10
N LEU A 44 -6.85 -2.56 5.76
CA LEU A 44 -7.90 -1.82 6.46
C LEU A 44 -9.28 -2.45 6.27
N ALA A 45 -9.61 -2.90 5.06
CA ALA A 45 -10.88 -3.57 4.77
C ALA A 45 -11.07 -4.84 5.60
N ARG A 46 -10.00 -5.59 5.85
CA ARG A 46 -10.02 -6.77 6.73
C ARG A 46 -10.27 -6.39 8.19
N GLN A 47 -9.67 -5.30 8.67
CA GLN A 47 -9.91 -4.82 10.03
C GLN A 47 -11.36 -4.37 10.24
N ASP A 48 -11.95 -3.67 9.27
CA ASP A 48 -13.35 -3.23 9.36
C ASP A 48 -14.34 -4.40 9.27
N GLY A 49 -13.98 -5.46 8.54
CA GLY A 49 -14.74 -6.72 8.52
C GLY A 49 -14.75 -7.44 9.86
N ASP A 50 -13.59 -7.51 10.54
CA ASP A 50 -13.46 -8.11 11.87
C ASP A 50 -14.20 -7.29 12.95
N LYS A 51 -14.17 -5.96 12.85
CA LYS A 51 -14.82 -5.06 13.83
C LYS A 51 -16.35 -5.08 13.80
N LYS A 52 -16.98 -5.59 12.74
CA LYS A 52 -18.44 -5.71 12.61
C LYS A 52 -18.98 -7.07 13.05
N LEU A 53 -18.11 -8.03 13.34
CA LEU A 53 -18.46 -9.40 13.75
C LEU A 53 -18.11 -9.69 15.23
N GLY A 54 -17.52 -8.72 15.94
CA GLY A 54 -17.19 -8.79 17.36
C GLY A 54 -18.13 -7.99 18.25
#